data_AF-A0A3C0I1Z5-F1
#
_entry.id   AF-A0A3C0I1Z5-F1
#
_cell.length_a   1.000
_cell.length_b   1.000
_cell.length_c   1.000
_cell.angle_alpha   90.00
_cell.angle_beta   90.00
_cell.angle_gamma   90.00
#
_symmetry.space_group_name_H-M   'P 1'
#
loop_
_entity.id
_entity.type
_entity.pdbx_description
1 polymer ?
#
loop_
_entity_poly.entity_id
_entity_poly.type
_entity_poly.pdbx_seq_one_letter_code
_entity_poly.pdbx_strand_id
1 'polypeptide(L)'
;TFTRIDKLIDFVWEDNAPAPKISADFFGVRWTGMIRIPITGSYLFKSRLPRANPLKLFIDNQSLTLKETNCYGICWWENNIYLEGDKWHPIQIEFFHKQKKAEMKFHWRMPGSSSTVFVPSEYFRTQNF
;
A
#
# COMPACT_ATOMS: atom_id res chain seq x y z
N THR A 1 3.80 8.75 -18.01
CA THR A 1 2.78 8.17 -17.13
C THR A 1 2.09 7.04 -17.87
N PHE A 2 1.61 6.01 -17.17
CA PHE A 2 0.78 4.92 -17.69
C PHE A 2 -0.16 4.45 -16.57
N THR A 3 -1.21 3.69 -16.89
CA THR A 3 -2.16 3.15 -15.91
C THR A 3 -2.39 1.66 -16.17
N ARG A 4 -2.50 0.88 -15.09
CA ARG A 4 -2.91 -0.53 -15.12
C ARG A 4 -3.68 -0.87 -13.84
N ILE A 5 -4.34 -2.04 -13.85
CA ILE A 5 -4.96 -2.61 -12.66
C ILE A 5 -3.99 -3.60 -12.04
N ASP A 6 -3.63 -3.38 -10.78
CA ASP A 6 -2.83 -4.30 -9.98
C ASP A 6 -3.76 -5.07 -9.03
N LYS A 7 -3.83 -6.40 -9.17
CA LYS A 7 -4.65 -7.26 -8.29
C LYS A 7 -4.09 -7.32 -6.87
N LEU A 8 -2.79 -7.08 -6.73
CA LEU A 8 -2.07 -7.10 -5.47
C LEU A 8 -0.99 -6.02 -5.51
N ILE A 9 -0.74 -5.38 -4.37
CA ILE A 9 0.42 -4.50 -4.19
C ILE A 9 1.53 -5.36 -3.56
N ASP A 10 2.22 -6.09 -4.42
CA ASP A 10 3.39 -6.93 -4.10
C ASP A 10 4.41 -6.77 -5.21
N PHE A 11 5.22 -5.71 -5.11
CA PHE A 11 6.18 -5.34 -6.14
C PHE A 11 7.59 -5.42 -5.61
N VAL A 12 8.43 -6.19 -6.30
CA VAL A 12 9.88 -6.22 -6.14
C VAL A 12 10.48 -5.91 -7.50
N TRP A 13 10.77 -4.63 -7.74
CA TRP A 13 11.36 -4.19 -9.01
C TRP A 13 12.88 -4.35 -9.01
N GLU A 14 13.51 -4.40 -7.83
CA GLU A 14 14.97 -4.31 -7.70
C GLU A 14 15.45 -3.04 -8.43
N ASP A 15 16.37 -3.17 -9.39
CA ASP A 15 16.91 -2.06 -10.17
C ASP A 15 16.12 -1.79 -11.48
N ASN A 16 14.93 -2.37 -11.64
CA ASN A 16 14.11 -2.24 -12.85
C ASN A 16 13.05 -1.14 -12.75
N ALA A 17 12.58 -0.69 -13.92
CA ALA A 17 11.45 0.23 -14.02
C ALA A 17 10.09 -0.48 -13.82
N PRO A 18 9.06 0.22 -13.30
CA PRO A 18 7.72 -0.34 -13.15
C PRO A 18 6.97 -0.57 -14.48
N ALA A 19 7.45 0.05 -15.58
CA ALA A 19 6.96 -0.14 -16.94
C ALA A 19 7.97 0.35 -18.01
N PRO A 20 7.86 -0.10 -19.29
CA PRO A 20 8.83 0.19 -20.37
C PRO A 20 9.06 1.66 -20.77
N LYS A 21 8.37 2.64 -20.16
CA LYS A 21 8.50 4.08 -20.44
C LYS A 21 8.70 4.92 -19.18
N ILE A 22 9.04 4.27 -18.07
CA ILE A 22 9.31 4.92 -16.78
C ILE A 22 10.78 4.68 -16.45
N SER A 23 11.45 5.67 -15.90
CA SER A 23 12.81 5.52 -15.39
C SER A 23 12.84 4.53 -14.22
N ALA A 24 13.92 3.76 -14.10
CA ALA A 24 14.13 2.88 -12.94
C ALA A 24 14.34 3.67 -11.65
N ASP A 25 14.94 4.85 -11.74
CA ASP A 25 15.08 5.81 -10.63
C ASP A 25 14.04 6.93 -10.71
N PHE A 26 13.75 7.55 -9.58
CA PHE A 26 12.92 8.76 -9.44
C PHE A 26 11.50 8.63 -10.01
N PHE A 27 10.86 7.47 -9.81
CA PHE A 27 9.48 7.23 -10.25
C PHE A 27 8.49 7.26 -9.10
N GLY A 28 7.25 7.63 -9.41
CA GLY A 28 6.11 7.55 -8.50
C GLY A 28 5.09 6.52 -8.96
N VAL A 29 4.43 5.86 -8.01
CA VAL A 29 3.25 5.01 -8.25
C VAL A 29 2.13 5.48 -7.34
N ARG A 30 0.94 5.61 -7.91
CA ARG A 30 -0.29 5.91 -7.16
C ARG A 30 -1.30 4.81 -7.44
N TRP A 31 -1.72 4.11 -6.39
CA TRP A 31 -2.87 3.21 -6.42
C TRP A 31 -4.08 3.94 -5.85
N THR A 32 -5.21 3.90 -6.56
CA THR A 32 -6.50 4.45 -6.14
C THR A 32 -7.60 3.42 -6.35
N GLY A 33 -8.60 3.45 -5.48
CA GLY A 33 -9.76 2.58 -5.58
C GLY A 33 -10.55 2.56 -4.29
N MET A 34 -11.18 1.43 -4.01
CA MET A 34 -11.85 1.16 -2.75
C MET A 34 -11.29 -0.12 -2.12
N ILE A 35 -11.21 -0.14 -0.80
CA ILE A 35 -10.93 -1.32 0.01
C ILE A 35 -12.20 -1.76 0.74
N ARG A 36 -12.55 -3.06 0.68
CA ARG A 36 -13.66 -3.63 1.43
C ARG A 36 -13.19 -3.93 2.84
N ILE A 37 -13.93 -3.46 3.83
CA ILE A 37 -13.73 -3.78 5.24
C ILE A 37 -14.84 -4.76 5.62
N PRO A 38 -14.55 -6.07 5.79
CA PRO A 38 -15.58 -7.08 6.03
C PRO A 38 -16.18 -6.98 7.43
N ILE A 39 -15.35 -6.78 8.45
CA ILE A 39 -15.77 -6.72 9.85
C ILE A 39 -15.38 -5.38 10.47
N THR A 40 -16.24 -4.85 11.34
CA THR A 40 -15.94 -3.62 12.08
C THR A 40 -14.82 -3.88 13.09
N GLY A 41 -13.83 -2.98 13.16
CA GLY A 41 -12.82 -3.04 14.20
C GLY A 41 -11.51 -2.36 13.83
N SER A 42 -10.49 -2.58 14.66
CA SER A 42 -9.13 -2.06 14.45
C SER A 42 -8.36 -2.93 13.45
N TYR A 43 -7.99 -2.35 12.30
CA TYR A 43 -7.11 -2.96 11.30
C TYR A 43 -5.72 -2.37 11.44
N LEU A 44 -4.70 -3.24 11.36
CA LEU A 44 -3.32 -2.80 11.16
C LEU A 44 -3.04 -2.80 9.66
N PHE A 45 -2.82 -1.63 9.06
CA PHE A 45 -2.23 -1.56 7.71
C PHE A 45 -0.72 -1.54 7.82
N LYS A 46 -0.06 -2.29 6.94
CA LYS A 46 1.39 -2.48 6.98
C LYS A 46 2.00 -2.49 5.59
N SER A 47 3.03 -1.70 5.37
CA SER A 47 3.75 -1.61 4.11
C SER A 47 5.22 -1.94 4.26
N ARG A 48 5.83 -2.50 3.21
CA ARG A 48 7.27 -2.77 3.14
C ARG A 48 7.89 -2.04 1.96
N LEU A 49 8.90 -1.23 2.22
CA LEU A 49 9.62 -0.45 1.21
C LEU A 49 10.99 0.04 1.74
N PRO A 50 11.92 0.44 0.85
CA PRO A 50 13.16 1.07 1.27
C PRO A 50 12.93 2.33 2.11
N ARG A 51 13.71 2.50 3.19
CA ARG A 51 13.55 3.58 4.17
C ARG A 51 13.49 4.99 3.56
N ALA A 52 14.30 5.22 2.54
CA ALA A 52 14.47 6.54 1.92
C ALA A 52 13.32 6.96 0.99
N ASN A 53 12.42 6.02 0.67
CA ASN A 53 11.34 6.19 -0.28
C ASN A 53 10.07 6.66 0.44
N PRO A 54 9.50 7.82 0.08
CA PRO A 54 8.25 8.30 0.67
C PRO A 54 7.06 7.37 0.39
N LEU A 55 6.19 7.25 1.41
CA LEU A 55 4.90 6.58 1.34
C LEU A 55 3.83 7.48 1.97
N LYS A 56 2.69 7.62 1.30
CA LYS A 56 1.46 8.17 1.89
C LYS A 56 0.33 7.17 1.71
N LEU A 57 -0.44 6.94 2.76
CA LEU A 57 -1.64 6.12 2.74
C LEU A 57 -2.82 7.00 3.14
N PHE A 58 -3.91 6.90 2.40
CA PHE A 58 -5.18 7.53 2.70
C PHE A 58 -6.26 6.47 2.74
N ILE A 59 -7.13 6.54 3.74
CA ILE A 59 -8.38 5.77 3.85
C ILE A 59 -9.48 6.78 4.17
N ASP A 60 -10.61 6.73 3.47
CA ASP A 60 -11.70 7.72 3.60
C ASP A 60 -11.23 9.18 3.46
N ASN A 61 -10.29 9.42 2.55
CA ASN A 61 -9.63 10.71 2.33
C ASN A 61 -8.85 11.26 3.54
N GLN A 62 -8.67 10.46 4.61
CA GLN A 62 -7.85 10.81 5.76
C GLN A 62 -6.44 10.26 5.58
N SER A 63 -5.43 11.12 5.75
CA SER A 63 -4.02 10.72 5.71
C SER A 63 -3.66 9.91 6.95
N LEU A 64 -3.12 8.72 6.75
CA LEU A 64 -2.60 7.87 7.82
C LEU A 64 -1.08 8.05 7.95
N THR A 65 -0.64 8.41 9.15
CA THR A 65 0.79 8.46 9.49
C THR A 65 1.26 7.07 9.87
N LEU A 66 2.01 6.41 8.99
CA LEU A 66 2.59 5.11 9.29
C LEU A 66 3.89 5.29 10.10
N LYS A 67 4.07 4.43 11.09
CA LYS A 67 5.26 4.38 11.93
C LYS A 67 6.24 3.34 11.39
N GLU A 68 7.50 3.72 11.24
CA GLU A 68 8.60 2.82 10.91
C GLU A 68 8.75 1.74 12.01
N THR A 69 8.81 0.48 11.59
CA THR A 69 9.10 -0.67 12.43
C THR A 69 10.10 -1.58 11.70
N ASN A 70 10.97 -2.26 12.46
CA ASN A 70 11.92 -3.26 11.96
C ASN A 70 12.64 -2.86 10.64
N CYS A 71 13.70 -2.07 10.76
CA CYS A 71 14.29 -1.34 9.64
C CYS A 71 15.79 -1.64 9.47
N TYR A 72 16.13 -2.27 8.35
CA TYR A 72 17.51 -2.54 7.94
C TYR A 72 17.67 -2.25 6.44
N GLY A 73 17.55 -0.98 6.07
CA GLY A 73 17.54 -0.52 4.66
C GLY A 73 16.16 -0.64 4.02
N ILE A 74 15.54 -1.82 4.08
CA ILE A 74 14.13 -2.05 3.74
C ILE A 74 13.34 -2.22 5.03
N CYS A 75 12.31 -1.41 5.20
CA CYS A 75 11.66 -1.20 6.49
C CYS A 75 10.18 -1.50 6.39
N TRP A 76 9.60 -1.86 7.53
CA TRP A 76 8.17 -1.95 7.66
C TRP A 76 7.61 -0.62 8.15
N TRP A 77 6.40 -0.30 7.72
CA TRP A 77 5.68 0.91 8.09
C TRP A 77 4.26 0.51 8.43
N GLU A 78 3.75 0.89 9.59
CA GLU A 78 2.44 0.41 10.04
C GLU A 78 1.62 1.46 10.79
N ASN A 79 0.29 1.32 10.72
CA ASN A 79 -0.66 2.15 11.44
C ASN A 79 -1.92 1.33 11.77
N ASN A 80 -2.50 1.54 12.95
CA ASN A 80 -3.80 0.99 13.29
C ASN A 80 -4.89 2.03 13.05
N ILE A 81 -5.95 1.66 12.35
CA ILE A 81 -7.14 2.47 12.14
C ILE A 81 -8.38 1.64 12.46
N TYR A 82 -9.34 2.24 13.15
CA TYR A 82 -10.66 1.66 13.33
C TYR A 82 -11.53 1.94 12.10
N LEU A 83 -12.10 0.91 11.50
CA LEU A 83 -12.94 1.02 10.32
C LEU A 83 -14.27 0.32 10.53
N GLU A 84 -15.31 0.88 9.92
CA GLU A 84 -16.63 0.28 9.89
C GLU A 84 -16.66 -0.90 8.91
N GLY A 85 -17.16 -2.03 9.40
CA GLY A 85 -17.34 -3.23 8.62
C GLY A 85 -18.48 -3.11 7.62
N ASP A 86 -18.56 -4.15 6.80
CA ASP A 86 -19.49 -4.24 5.69
C ASP A 86 -19.57 -3.00 4.78
N LYS A 87 -18.45 -2.28 4.63
CA LYS A 87 -18.35 -1.07 3.80
C LYS A 87 -17.14 -1.07 2.90
N TRP A 88 -17.27 -0.31 1.81
CA TRP A 88 -16.17 0.01 0.92
C TRP A 88 -15.64 1.40 1.28
N HIS A 89 -14.36 1.50 1.57
CA HIS A 89 -13.69 2.73 1.94
C HIS A 89 -12.78 3.17 0.79
N PRO A 90 -12.79 4.45 0.36
CA PRO A 90 -11.79 4.95 -0.59
C PRO A 90 -10.39 4.72 -0.03
N ILE A 91 -9.51 4.19 -0.88
CA ILE A 91 -8.09 4.00 -0.55
C ILE A 91 -7.23 4.69 -1.60
N GLN A 92 -6.20 5.37 -1.13
CA GLN A 92 -5.13 5.88 -1.98
C GLN A 92 -3.78 5.57 -1.34
N ILE A 93 -2.87 5.02 -2.14
CA ILE A 93 -1.48 4.79 -1.75
C ILE A 93 -0.58 5.53 -2.74
N GLU A 94 0.28 6.40 -2.23
CA GLU A 94 1.30 7.08 -3.03
C GLU A 94 2.68 6.62 -2.58
N PHE A 95 3.45 6.07 -3.52
CA PHE A 95 4.82 5.63 -3.33
C PHE A 95 5.74 6.41 -4.25
N PHE A 96 6.90 6.84 -3.74
CA PHE A 96 7.94 7.44 -4.57
C PHE A 96 9.26 6.72 -4.36
N HIS A 97 9.79 6.14 -5.44
CA HIS A 97 11.11 5.56 -5.47
C HIS A 97 12.14 6.63 -5.87
N LYS A 98 13.23 6.75 -5.11
CA LYS A 98 14.34 7.65 -5.44
C LYS A 98 15.39 6.97 -6.30
N GLN A 99 16.16 6.06 -5.72
CA GLN A 99 17.28 5.37 -6.39
C GLN A 99 17.52 4.01 -5.75
N LYS A 100 18.34 3.18 -6.41
CA LYS A 100 18.73 1.82 -6.00
C LYS A 100 17.54 0.87 -6.12
N LYS A 101 17.49 -0.15 -5.25
CA LYS A 101 16.46 -1.17 -5.28
C LYS A 101 15.09 -0.62 -4.86
N ALA A 102 14.06 -0.92 -5.65
CA ALA A 102 12.68 -0.58 -5.37
C ALA A 102 11.85 -1.82 -4.99
N GLU A 103 11.17 -1.73 -3.86
CA GLU A 103 10.15 -2.69 -3.39
C GLU A 103 8.98 -1.90 -2.80
N MET A 104 7.76 -2.36 -3.04
CA MET A 104 6.56 -1.88 -2.37
C MET A 104 5.57 -3.04 -2.16
N LYS A 105 5.28 -3.35 -0.90
CA LYS A 105 4.27 -4.33 -0.51
C LYS A 105 3.24 -3.72 0.40
N PHE A 106 1.97 -4.12 0.27
CA PHE A 106 0.88 -3.66 1.13
C PHE A 106 0.11 -4.82 1.75
N HIS A 107 -0.07 -4.75 3.06
CA HIS A 107 -0.65 -5.80 3.89
C HIS A 107 -1.64 -5.19 4.86
N TRP A 108 -2.47 -6.07 5.42
CA TRP A 108 -3.30 -5.76 6.56
C TRP A 108 -3.30 -6.88 7.59
N ARG A 109 -3.77 -6.58 8.79
CA ARG A 109 -4.21 -7.57 9.77
C ARG A 109 -5.59 -7.14 10.26
N MET A 110 -6.55 -8.05 10.09
CA MET A 110 -7.94 -7.84 10.47
C MET A 110 -8.13 -7.90 11.99
N PRO A 111 -9.21 -7.31 12.53
CA PRO A 111 -9.60 -7.49 13.92
C PRO A 111 -9.67 -8.96 14.30
N GLY A 112 -9.08 -9.33 15.44
CA GLY A 112 -9.06 -10.70 15.94
C GLY A 112 -8.08 -11.65 15.23
N SER A 113 -7.42 -11.25 14.14
CA SER A 113 -6.37 -12.03 13.50
C SER A 113 -5.02 -11.82 14.19
N SER A 114 -4.24 -12.89 14.34
CA SER A 114 -2.82 -12.82 14.73
C SER A 114 -1.89 -12.59 13.53
N SER A 115 -2.36 -12.85 12.32
CA SER A 115 -1.55 -12.88 11.10
C SER A 115 -1.74 -11.62 10.25
N THR A 116 -0.62 -11.03 9.82
CA THR A 116 -0.59 -9.99 8.79
C THR A 116 -0.44 -10.66 7.43
N VAL A 117 -1.34 -10.34 6.50
CA VAL A 117 -1.40 -10.93 5.16
C VAL A 117 -1.48 -9.84 4.11
N PHE A 118 -1.10 -10.16 2.88
CA PHE A 118 -1.42 -9.33 1.73
C PHE A 118 -2.93 -9.06 1.67
N VAL A 119 -3.32 -7.84 1.29
CA VAL A 119 -4.75 -7.54 1.08
C VAL A 119 -5.21 -8.28 -0.17
N PRO A 120 -6.11 -9.28 -0.05
CA PRO A 120 -6.52 -10.08 -1.21
C PRO A 120 -7.29 -9.24 -2.24
N SER A 121 -7.21 -9.62 -3.51
CA SER A 121 -7.76 -8.83 -4.62
C SER A 121 -9.27 -8.61 -4.54
N GLU A 122 -10.00 -9.54 -3.94
CA GLU A 122 -11.45 -9.44 -3.72
C GLU A 122 -11.84 -8.32 -2.75
N TYR A 123 -10.89 -7.84 -1.95
CA TYR A 123 -11.09 -6.67 -1.09
C TYR A 123 -10.73 -5.35 -1.80
N PHE A 124 -10.32 -5.39 -3.06
CA PHE A 124 -10.11 -4.19 -3.87
C PHE A 124 -11.14 -4.06 -4.99
N ARG A 125 -11.48 -2.82 -5.33
CA ARG A 125 -12.14 -2.48 -6.60
C ARG A 125 -11.65 -1.13 -7.10
N THR A 126 -11.62 -0.96 -8.41
CA THR A 126 -11.38 0.35 -9.02
C THR A 126 -12.58 1.26 -8.78
N GLN A 127 -12.34 2.56 -8.59
CA GLN A 127 -13.40 3.54 -8.83
C GLN A 127 -13.47 3.75 -10.34
N ASN A 128 -14.63 3.51 -10.94
CA ASN A 128 -14.91 4.03 -12.26
C ASN A 128 -15.24 5.52 -12.08
N PHE A 129 -14.46 6.40 -12.69
CA PHE A 129 -14.84 7.80 -12.88
C PHE A 129 -15.81 7.91 -14.05
#